data_AF-A0A800FIK4-F1
#
_entry.id   AF-A0A800FIK4-F1
#
_cell.length_a   1.000
_cell.length_b   1.000
_cell.length_c   1.000
_cell.angle_alpha   90.00
_cell.angle_beta   90.00
_cell.angle_gamma   90.00
#
_symmetry.space_group_name_H-M   'P 1'
#
loop_
_entity.id
_entity.type
_entity.pdbx_description
1 polymer ?
#
loop_
_entity_poly.entity_id
_entity_poly.type
_entity_poly.pdbx_seq_one_letter_code
_entity_poly.pdbx_strand_id
1 'polypeptide(L)'
;MKLKQLSDKYNKLIDFLAESNRKKIESQGKVFDKEKHRLRIKAFLPVAVLYLAGLGISFSGAALIFHWWYSLILIILFFKGVNDIKGWIRIETDNKA
;
A
#
# COMPACT_ATOMS: atom_id res chain seq x y z
N MET A 1 -5.97 -1.56 -22.33
CA MET A 1 -4.78 -0.92 -21.70
C MET A 1 -3.83 -2.03 -21.26
N LYS A 2 -2.56 -2.05 -21.71
CA LYS A 2 -1.64 -3.16 -21.40
C LYS A 2 -1.31 -3.17 -19.90
N LEU A 3 -1.42 -4.33 -19.22
CA LEU A 3 -1.08 -4.52 -17.80
C LEU A 3 0.25 -3.86 -17.40
N LYS A 4 1.25 -3.94 -18.30
CA LYS A 4 2.56 -3.31 -18.14
C LYS A 4 2.48 -1.78 -17.99
N GLN A 5 1.66 -1.12 -18.79
CA GLN A 5 1.45 0.34 -18.70
C GLN A 5 0.75 0.74 -17.40
N LEU A 6 -0.12 -0.11 -16.87
CA LEU A 6 -0.80 0.13 -15.60
C LEU A 6 0.19 0.02 -14.43
N SER A 7 1.03 -1.01 -14.45
CA SER A 7 2.12 -1.21 -13.48
C SER A 7 3.13 -0.05 -13.51
N ASP A 8 3.52 0.41 -14.69
CA ASP A 8 4.47 1.52 -14.83
C ASP A 8 3.89 2.83 -14.30
N LYS A 9 2.62 3.11 -14.58
CA LYS A 9 1.91 4.27 -14.02
C LYS A 9 1.82 4.18 -12.49
N TYR A 10 1.52 3.00 -11.96
CA TYR A 10 1.44 2.77 -10.52
C TYR A 10 2.79 3.01 -9.82
N ASN A 11 3.88 2.45 -10.36
CA ASN A 11 5.22 2.67 -9.82
C ASN A 11 5.63 4.14 -9.88
N LYS A 12 5.34 4.83 -10.99
CA LYS A 12 5.62 6.26 -11.14
C LYS A 12 4.85 7.12 -10.12
N LEU A 13 3.63 6.71 -9.78
CA LEU A 13 2.80 7.38 -8.77
C LEU A 13 3.36 7.17 -7.36
N ILE A 14 3.83 5.96 -7.04
CA ILE A 14 4.53 5.70 -5.77
C ILE A 14 5.81 6.54 -5.67
N ASP A 15 6.61 6.58 -6.73
CA ASP A 15 7.86 7.34 -6.73
C ASP A 15 7.59 8.84 -6.56
N PHE A 16 6.53 9.38 -7.19
CA PHE A 16 6.10 10.75 -6.99
C PHE A 16 5.69 11.04 -5.54
N LEU A 17 4.89 10.15 -4.92
CA LEU A 17 4.48 10.28 -3.52
C LEU A 17 5.66 10.15 -2.53
N ALA A 18 6.66 9.34 -2.86
CA ALA A 18 7.88 9.23 -2.07
C ALA A 18 8.68 10.54 -2.15
N GLU A 19 8.89 11.06 -3.37
CA GLU A 19 9.64 12.30 -3.62
C GLU A 19 8.93 13.53 -3.02
N SER A 20 7.60 13.60 -3.04
CA SER A 20 6.84 14.72 -2.47
C SER A 20 7.04 14.85 -0.95
N ASN A 21 7.29 13.74 -0.27
CA ASN A 21 7.56 13.72 1.17
C ASN A 21 9.01 14.09 1.53
N ARG A 22 9.93 14.11 0.55
CA ARG A 22 11.34 14.42 0.76
C ARG A 22 11.55 15.77 1.44
N LYS A 23 10.96 16.84 0.88
CA LYS A 23 11.08 18.21 1.43
C LYS A 23 10.57 18.32 2.87
N LYS A 24 9.50 17.59 3.20
CA LYS A 24 8.89 17.56 4.54
C LYS A 24 9.76 16.81 5.56
N ILE A 25 10.55 15.84 5.12
CA ILE A 25 11.41 15.02 5.99
C ILE A 25 12.76 15.70 6.19
N GLU A 26 13.30 16.28 5.12
CA GLU A 26 14.49 17.14 5.19
C GLU A 26 14.23 18.36 6.07
N SER A 27 13.03 18.98 6.00
CA SER A 27 12.65 20.07 6.92
C SER A 27 12.47 19.63 8.38
N GLN A 28 12.34 18.32 8.65
CA GLN A 28 12.29 17.75 9.99
C GLN A 28 13.68 17.31 10.50
N GLY A 29 14.75 17.60 9.76
CA GLY A 29 16.13 17.22 10.11
C GLY A 29 16.39 15.71 10.04
N LYS A 30 15.52 14.94 9.37
CA LYS A 30 15.66 13.49 9.23
C LYS A 30 16.29 13.14 7.88
N VAL A 31 17.13 12.11 7.86
CA VAL A 31 17.70 11.57 6.61
C VAL A 31 16.58 10.95 5.79
N PHE A 32 16.39 11.46 4.57
CA PHE A 32 15.39 10.93 3.65
C PHE A 32 15.88 9.63 3.02
N ASP A 33 15.26 8.53 3.43
CA ASP A 33 15.43 7.22 2.80
C ASP A 33 14.24 6.97 1.83
N LYS A 34 14.51 7.19 0.55
CA LYS A 34 13.54 7.04 -0.54
C LYS A 34 13.01 5.61 -0.63
N GLU A 35 13.86 4.61 -0.42
CA GLU A 35 13.49 3.21 -0.58
C GLU A 35 12.56 2.75 0.55
N LYS A 36 12.89 3.13 1.79
CA LYS A 36 12.02 2.89 2.94
C LYS A 36 10.66 3.58 2.80
N HIS A 37 10.62 4.78 2.22
CA HIS A 37 9.37 5.48 1.94
C HIS A 37 8.55 4.83 0.82
N ARG A 38 9.22 4.38 -0.23
CA ARG A 38 8.62 3.64 -1.34
C ARG A 38 7.97 2.34 -0.86
N LEU A 39 8.66 1.57 -0.02
CA LEU A 39 8.12 0.35 0.60
C LEU A 39 6.88 0.64 1.45
N ARG A 40 6.94 1.69 2.28
CA ARG A 40 5.81 2.10 3.11
C ARG A 40 4.59 2.51 2.28
N ILE A 41 4.79 3.29 1.22
CA ILE A 41 3.71 3.71 0.32
C ILE A 41 3.15 2.51 -0.43
N LYS A 42 3.99 1.62 -0.95
CA LYS A 42 3.55 0.39 -1.64
C LYS A 42 2.71 -0.51 -0.74
N ALA A 43 3.06 -0.61 0.54
CA ALA A 43 2.32 -1.36 1.55
C ALA A 43 0.99 -0.69 1.94
N PHE A 44 0.98 0.64 2.09
CA PHE A 44 -0.18 1.40 2.58
C PHE A 44 -1.20 1.71 1.48
N LEU A 45 -0.75 1.97 0.25
CA LEU A 45 -1.59 2.43 -0.85
C LEU A 45 -2.75 1.47 -1.18
N PRO A 46 -2.57 0.13 -1.23
CA PRO A 46 -3.67 -0.82 -1.44
C PRO A 46 -4.72 -0.74 -0.32
N VAL A 47 -4.28 -0.59 0.93
CA VAL A 47 -5.16 -0.46 2.10
C VAL A 47 -5.96 0.84 2.03
N ALA A 48 -5.31 1.95 1.68
CA ALA A 48 -5.96 3.25 1.55
C ALA A 48 -6.96 3.30 0.39
N VAL A 49 -6.62 2.72 -0.76
CA VAL A 49 -7.51 2.64 -1.94
C VAL A 49 -8.74 1.81 -1.60
N LEU A 50 -8.55 0.64 -0.96
CA LEU A 50 -9.68 -0.17 -0.53
C LEU A 50 -10.52 0.61 0.46
N TYR A 51 -9.93 1.16 1.53
CA TYR A 51 -10.63 1.95 2.54
C TYR A 51 -11.55 3.02 1.93
N LEU A 52 -11.06 3.78 0.95
CA LEU A 52 -11.85 4.77 0.21
C LEU A 52 -12.98 4.13 -0.62
N ALA A 53 -12.73 2.99 -1.27
CA ALA A 53 -13.77 2.25 -1.97
C ALA A 53 -14.87 1.78 -1.01
N GLY A 54 -14.52 1.29 0.19
CA GLY A 54 -15.48 0.94 1.23
C GLY A 54 -16.30 2.14 1.70
N LEU A 55 -15.68 3.32 1.89
CA LEU A 55 -16.40 4.54 2.21
C LEU A 55 -17.41 4.93 1.12
N GLY A 56 -17.04 4.79 -0.16
CA GLY A 56 -17.95 5.06 -1.28
C GLY A 56 -19.15 4.10 -1.32
N ILE A 57 -18.92 2.82 -1.03
CA ILE A 57 -19.97 1.79 -0.94
C ILE A 57 -20.89 2.04 0.27
N SER A 58 -20.32 2.48 1.40
CA SER A 58 -21.11 2.85 2.57
C SER A 58 -22.00 4.08 2.30
N PHE A 59 -21.49 5.06 1.55
CA PHE A 59 -22.25 6.26 1.19
C PHE A 59 -23.39 5.97 0.20
N SER A 60 -23.27 4.94 -0.65
CA SER A 60 -24.30 4.55 -1.62
C SER A 60 -25.41 3.65 -1.05
N GLY A 61 -25.39 3.34 0.25
CA GLY A 61 -26.43 2.52 0.90
C GLY A 61 -26.31 1.01 0.67
N ALA A 62 -25.28 0.54 -0.04
CA ALA A 62 -25.01 -0.88 -0.29
C ALA A 62 -24.25 -1.59 0.86
N ALA A 63 -24.07 -0.91 2.00
CA ALA A 63 -23.17 -1.27 3.09
C ALA A 63 -23.44 -2.63 3.77
N LEU A 64 -24.69 -3.09 3.78
CA LEU A 64 -25.11 -4.21 4.64
C LEU A 64 -24.64 -5.60 4.14
N ILE A 65 -24.36 -5.78 2.85
CA ILE A 65 -24.15 -7.12 2.26
C ILE A 65 -22.66 -7.50 2.17
N PHE A 66 -21.73 -6.53 2.17
CA PHE A 66 -20.30 -6.79 1.90
C PHE A 66 -19.35 -6.55 3.08
N HIS A 67 -19.86 -6.17 4.25
CA HIS A 67 -19.03 -5.68 5.36
C HIS A 67 -17.99 -6.70 5.88
N TRP A 68 -18.34 -7.99 5.94
CA TRP A 68 -17.48 -9.02 6.53
C TRP A 68 -16.29 -9.37 5.63
N TRP A 69 -16.54 -9.66 4.36
CA TRP A 69 -15.50 -9.98 3.38
C TRP A 69 -14.55 -8.81 3.14
N TYR A 70 -15.12 -7.61 3.07
CA TYR A 70 -14.35 -6.38 2.89
C TYR A 70 -13.41 -6.12 4.08
N SER A 71 -13.90 -6.31 5.31
CA SER A 71 -13.09 -6.20 6.52
C SER A 71 -11.97 -7.25 6.56
N LEU A 72 -12.26 -8.49 6.16
CA LEU A 72 -11.27 -9.57 6.11
C LEU A 72 -10.12 -9.24 5.15
N ILE A 73 -10.43 -8.73 3.95
CA ILE A 73 -9.44 -8.33 2.94
C ILE A 73 -8.57 -7.18 3.46
N LEU A 74 -9.16 -6.18 4.11
CA LEU A 74 -8.42 -5.07 4.72
C LEU A 74 -7.46 -5.56 5.81
N ILE A 75 -7.90 -6.49 6.65
CA ILE A 75 -7.05 -7.08 7.71
C ILE A 75 -5.87 -7.82 7.09
N ILE A 76 -6.10 -8.67 6.07
CA ILE A 76 -5.02 -9.40 5.39
C ILE A 76 -4.02 -8.42 4.75
N LEU A 77 -4.49 -7.39 4.07
CA LEU A 77 -3.63 -6.39 3.43
C LEU A 77 -2.89 -5.52 4.44
N PHE A 78 -3.52 -5.21 5.58
CA PHE A 78 -2.86 -4.52 6.67
C PHE A 78 -1.70 -5.34 7.24
N PHE A 79 -1.94 -6.63 7.55
CA PHE A 79 -0.88 -7.52 8.02
C PHE A 79 0.22 -7.71 6.97
N LYS A 80 -0.14 -7.85 5.69
CA LYS A 80 0.83 -7.92 4.59
C LYS A 80 1.66 -6.63 4.50
N GLY A 81 1.04 -5.47 4.60
CA GLY A 81 1.74 -4.19 4.54
C GLY A 81 2.66 -3.96 5.74
N VAL A 82 2.22 -4.34 6.95
CA VAL A 82 3.08 -4.32 8.15
C VAL A 82 4.24 -5.29 7.97
N ASN A 83 3.99 -6.47 7.40
CA ASN A 83 5.02 -7.46 7.11
C ASN A 83 6.05 -6.97 6.08
N ASP A 84 5.61 -6.33 5.00
CA ASP A 84 6.50 -5.77 3.97
C ASP A 84 7.41 -4.65 4.53
N ILE A 85 6.99 -3.98 5.60
CA ILE A 85 7.77 -2.92 6.27
C ILE A 85 8.70 -3.47 7.36
N LYS A 86 8.22 -4.41 8.18
CA LYS A 86 8.96 -4.93 9.33
C LYS A 86 9.75 -6.21 9.03
N GLY A 87 9.44 -6.90 7.94
CA GLY A 87 10.07 -8.16 7.55
C GLY A 87 9.87 -9.30 8.55
N TRP A 88 8.77 -9.30 9.32
CA TRP A 88 8.52 -10.25 10.41
C TRP A 88 8.33 -11.70 9.94
N ILE A 89 7.70 -11.87 8.78
CA ILE A 89 7.51 -13.13 8.08
C ILE A 89 8.38 -13.05 6.83
N ARG A 90 9.58 -13.62 6.92
CA ARG A 90 10.35 -13.99 5.73
C ARG A 90 9.79 -15.31 5.24
N ILE A 91 9.15 -15.28 4.07
CA ILE A 91 8.93 -16.51 3.33
C ILE A 91 10.31 -16.87 2.77
N GLU A 92 11.01 -17.78 3.43
CA GLU A 92 12.14 -18.47 2.81
C GLU A 92 11.57 -19.28 1.64
N THR A 93 11.59 -18.69 0.45
CA THR A 93 11.56 -19.50 -0.76
C THR A 93 12.89 -20.23 -0.76
N ASP A 94 12.93 -21.43 -0.17
CA ASP A 94 14.02 -22.39 -0.40
C ASP A 94 13.99 -22.66 -1.90
N ASN A 95 14.87 -21.96 -2.62
CA ASN A 95 15.05 -22.10 -4.04
C ASN A 95 15.87 -23.38 -4.25
N LYS A 96 15.23 -24.52 -3.94
CA LYS A 96 15.66 -25.86 -4.32
C LYS A 96 14.69 -26.38 -5.36
N ALA A 97 14.93 -25.99 -6.61
CA ALA A 97 14.75 -26.79 -7.82
C ALA A 97 15.20 -25.99 -9.04
#